data_AF-A0A1V0DL11-F1
#
_entry.id   AF-A0A1V0DL11-F1
#
_cell.length_a   1.000
_cell.length_b   1.000
_cell.length_c   1.000
_cell.angle_alpha   90.00
_cell.angle_beta   90.00
_cell.angle_gamma   90.00
#
_symmetry.space_group_name_H-M   'P 1'
#
loop_
_entity.id
_entity.type
_entity.pdbx_description
1 polymer ?
#
loop_
_entity_poly.entity_id
_entity_poly.type
_entity_poly.pdbx_seq_one_letter_code
_entity_poly.pdbx_strand_id
1 'polypeptide(L)'
;ISRHMEEKYGIPWMEYNFFGPTKIAESLRAIAARFDKKIQDNAEKVIAKYQAEYEAVIAKYRPRLEGKRVMLYVGGLRPRHIIGAYEDLGMEVVGTGYEFAHNDDYDRTIKEMGDSALLYDDVTGYEFEEFVKRVKPDLIGSGIKEKYIFQKMGVP
;
A
#
# COMPACT_ATOMS: atom_id res chain seq x y z
N ILE A 1 -6.93 -0.30 20.79
CA ILE A 1 -8.06 0.54 21.24
C ILE A 1 -9.38 0.16 20.56
N SER A 2 -9.43 -0.13 19.25
CA SER A 2 -10.68 -0.52 18.55
C SER A 2 -11.40 -1.70 19.20
N ARG A 3 -10.69 -2.80 19.48
CA ARG A 3 -11.23 -3.97 20.23
C ARG A 3 -11.83 -3.58 21.59
N HIS A 4 -11.15 -2.71 22.32
CA HIS A 4 -11.66 -2.21 23.61
C HIS A 4 -12.96 -1.40 23.47
N MET A 5 -13.08 -0.58 22.42
CA MET A 5 -14.32 0.18 22.18
C MET A 5 -15.49 -0.74 21.81
N GLU A 6 -15.22 -1.81 21.06
CA GLU A 6 -16.21 -2.85 20.76
C GLU A 6 -16.64 -3.59 22.03
N GLU A 7 -15.70 -4.06 22.84
CA GLU A 7 -15.99 -4.77 24.09
C GLU A 7 -16.77 -3.92 25.11
N LYS A 8 -16.37 -2.65 25.28
CA LYS A 8 -16.90 -1.78 26.34
C LYS A 8 -18.17 -1.03 25.95
N TYR A 9 -18.28 -0.64 24.68
CA TYR A 9 -19.34 0.25 24.20
C TYR A 9 -20.16 -0.35 23.05
N GLY A 10 -19.84 -1.56 22.59
CA GLY A 10 -20.52 -2.19 21.47
C GLY A 10 -20.30 -1.47 20.13
N ILE A 11 -19.26 -0.63 20.02
CA ILE A 11 -18.97 0.13 18.80
C ILE A 11 -18.16 -0.75 17.85
N PRO A 12 -18.71 -1.15 16.68
CA PRO A 12 -17.99 -1.99 15.75
C PRO A 12 -16.84 -1.23 15.09
N TRP A 13 -15.85 -1.96 14.59
CA TRP A 13 -14.75 -1.42 13.80
C TRP A 13 -14.55 -2.25 12.53
N MET A 14 -13.91 -1.65 11.53
CA MET A 14 -13.49 -2.33 10.32
C MET A 14 -12.21 -1.72 9.77
N GLU A 15 -11.38 -2.54 9.13
CA GLU A 15 -10.21 -2.09 8.38
C GLU A 15 -10.66 -1.53 7.02
N TYR A 16 -9.91 -0.56 6.50
CA TYR A 16 -10.11 0.04 5.18
C TYR A 16 -8.78 0.60 4.67
N ASN A 17 -8.68 0.87 3.37
CA ASN A 17 -7.47 1.36 2.74
C ASN A 17 -7.74 2.49 1.73
N PHE A 18 -7.16 3.66 1.97
CA PHE A 18 -7.31 4.85 1.10
C PHE A 18 -6.03 5.20 0.31
N PHE A 19 -5.25 4.20 -0.08
CA PHE A 19 -4.14 4.37 -1.02
C PHE A 19 -4.53 3.87 -2.42
N GLY A 20 -4.61 4.80 -3.38
CA GLY A 20 -4.98 4.50 -4.76
C GLY A 20 -6.49 4.44 -5.00
N PRO A 21 -6.98 4.85 -6.18
CA PRO A 21 -8.41 4.86 -6.49
C PRO A 21 -9.08 3.50 -6.32
N THR A 22 -8.39 2.39 -6.62
CA THR A 22 -8.96 1.05 -6.51
C THR A 22 -9.34 0.71 -5.06
N LYS A 23 -8.39 0.82 -4.13
CA LYS A 23 -8.63 0.53 -2.71
C LYS A 23 -9.55 1.57 -2.06
N ILE A 24 -9.51 2.84 -2.49
CA ILE A 24 -10.45 3.88 -2.03
C ILE A 24 -11.89 3.51 -2.40
N ALA A 25 -12.16 3.14 -3.66
CA ALA A 25 -13.51 2.78 -4.10
C ALA A 25 -14.03 1.53 -3.39
N GLU A 26 -13.18 0.50 -3.23
CA GLU A 26 -13.50 -0.71 -2.44
C GLU A 26 -13.86 -0.36 -0.99
N SER A 27 -13.03 0.47 -0.35
CA SER A 27 -13.22 0.90 1.03
C SER A 27 -14.48 1.75 1.22
N LEU A 28 -14.75 2.69 0.32
CA LEU A 28 -15.97 3.51 0.37
C LEU A 28 -17.23 2.63 0.28
N ARG A 29 -17.24 1.64 -0.63
CA ARG A 29 -18.33 0.68 -0.76
C ARG A 29 -18.48 -0.18 0.49
N ALA A 30 -17.39 -0.72 1.02
CA ALA A 30 -17.40 -1.57 2.20
C ALA A 30 -17.89 -0.82 3.44
N ILE A 31 -17.48 0.44 3.63
CA ILE A 31 -17.96 1.31 4.70
C ILE A 31 -19.44 1.62 4.50
N ALA A 32 -19.84 2.06 3.30
CA ALA A 32 -21.23 2.44 3.02
C ALA A 32 -22.21 1.28 3.17
N ALA A 33 -21.78 0.04 2.90
CA ALA A 33 -22.57 -1.17 3.11
C ALA A 33 -22.92 -1.45 4.60
N ARG A 34 -22.27 -0.76 5.54
CA ARG A 34 -22.63 -0.81 6.98
C ARG A 34 -23.78 0.12 7.36
N PHE A 35 -24.27 0.92 6.41
CA PHE A 35 -25.30 1.92 6.60
C PHE A 35 -26.48 1.72 5.62
N ASP A 36 -27.42 2.65 5.66
CA ASP A 36 -28.62 2.61 4.84
C ASP A 36 -28.34 2.87 3.34
N LYS A 37 -29.40 2.70 2.54
CA LYS A 37 -29.38 2.91 1.09
C LYS A 37 -28.95 4.32 0.69
N LYS A 38 -29.24 5.35 1.50
CA LYS A 38 -28.84 6.72 1.22
C LYS A 38 -27.33 6.87 1.27
N ILE A 39 -26.66 6.23 2.24
CA ILE A 39 -25.20 6.25 2.34
C ILE A 39 -24.56 5.46 1.20
N GLN A 40 -25.12 4.29 0.86
CA GLN A 40 -24.67 3.49 -0.29
C GLN A 40 -24.75 4.27 -1.61
N ASP A 41 -25.89 4.92 -1.87
CA ASP A 41 -26.08 5.75 -3.08
C ASP A 41 -25.11 6.95 -3.10
N ASN A 42 -24.80 7.52 -1.94
CA ASN A 42 -23.84 8.63 -1.85
C ASN A 42 -22.39 8.19 -2.06
N ALA A 43 -22.02 6.97 -1.67
CA ALA A 43 -20.69 6.43 -1.95
C ALA A 43 -20.45 6.32 -3.45
N GLU A 44 -21.42 5.80 -4.23
CA GLU A 44 -21.30 5.75 -5.69
C GLU A 44 -21.26 7.14 -6.32
N LYS A 45 -22.01 8.12 -5.80
CA LYS A 45 -21.90 9.52 -6.26
C LYS A 45 -20.51 10.09 -6.04
N VAL A 46 -19.88 9.80 -4.91
CA VAL A 46 -18.51 10.26 -4.63
C VAL A 46 -17.52 9.57 -5.56
N ILE A 47 -17.62 8.25 -5.75
CA ILE A 47 -16.75 7.51 -6.66
C ILE A 47 -16.86 8.07 -8.09
N ALA A 48 -18.10 8.26 -8.58
CA ALA A 48 -18.34 8.82 -9.90
C ALA A 48 -17.85 10.27 -10.04
N LYS A 49 -17.98 11.09 -8.98
CA LYS A 49 -17.49 12.48 -8.98
C LYS A 49 -15.99 12.57 -9.21
N TYR A 50 -15.21 11.68 -8.59
CA TYR A 50 -13.73 11.71 -8.66
C TYR A 50 -13.15 10.86 -9.79
N GLN A 51 -13.97 10.12 -10.53
CA GLN A 51 -13.52 9.20 -11.58
C GLN A 51 -12.64 9.89 -12.63
N ALA A 52 -13.14 10.97 -13.23
CA ALA A 52 -12.38 11.70 -14.23
C ALA A 52 -11.06 12.29 -13.69
N GLU A 53 -11.00 12.62 -12.39
CA GLU A 53 -9.79 13.17 -11.77
C GLU A 53 -8.69 12.12 -11.67
N TYR A 54 -8.99 10.93 -11.11
CA TYR A 54 -7.96 9.89 -10.98
C TYR A 54 -7.63 9.22 -12.31
N GLU A 55 -8.59 9.11 -13.24
CA GLU A 55 -8.32 8.59 -14.60
C GLU A 55 -7.35 9.51 -15.35
N ALA A 56 -7.47 10.84 -15.19
CA ALA A 56 -6.52 11.78 -15.77
C ALA A 56 -5.10 11.63 -15.16
N VAL A 57 -5.01 11.34 -13.86
CA VAL A 57 -3.74 11.04 -13.19
C VAL A 57 -3.13 9.74 -13.74
N ILE A 58 -3.91 8.66 -13.82
CA ILE A 58 -3.45 7.38 -14.36
C ILE A 58 -3.01 7.55 -15.81
N ALA A 59 -3.84 8.15 -16.67
CA ALA A 59 -3.52 8.38 -18.08
C ALA A 59 -2.22 9.18 -18.28
N LYS A 60 -1.94 10.12 -17.37
CA LYS A 60 -0.71 10.94 -17.43
C LYS A 60 0.53 10.19 -16.94
N TYR A 61 0.42 9.42 -15.86
CA TYR A 61 1.60 8.89 -15.13
C TYR A 61 1.84 7.40 -15.33
N ARG A 62 0.80 6.58 -15.51
CA ARG A 62 0.93 5.14 -15.72
C ARG A 62 1.83 4.81 -16.92
N PRO A 63 1.71 5.45 -18.12
CA PRO A 63 2.62 5.18 -19.24
C PRO A 63 4.10 5.49 -18.96
N ARG A 64 4.41 6.27 -17.92
CA ARG A 64 5.78 6.61 -17.50
C ARG A 64 6.34 5.61 -16.48
N LEU A 65 5.46 4.86 -15.83
CA LEU A 65 5.76 4.02 -14.67
C LEU A 65 5.46 2.54 -14.94
N GLU A 66 4.79 2.21 -16.04
CA GLU A 66 4.43 0.84 -16.40
C GLU A 66 5.67 -0.08 -16.37
N GLY A 67 5.51 -1.20 -15.66
CA GLY A 67 6.52 -2.24 -15.49
C GLY A 67 7.69 -1.87 -14.58
N LYS A 68 7.67 -0.70 -13.91
CA LYS A 68 8.72 -0.32 -12.94
C LYS A 68 8.56 -1.13 -11.65
N ARG A 69 9.68 -1.63 -11.13
CA ARG A 69 9.76 -2.51 -9.96
C ARG A 69 10.12 -1.72 -8.71
N VAL A 70 9.39 -1.96 -7.63
CA VAL A 70 9.51 -1.20 -6.37
C VAL A 70 9.87 -2.12 -5.21
N MET A 71 10.76 -1.66 -4.34
CA MET A 71 10.99 -2.27 -3.02
C MET A 71 10.57 -1.31 -1.90
N LEU A 72 9.93 -1.84 -0.86
CA LEU A 72 9.37 -1.05 0.24
C LEU A 72 9.91 -1.48 1.60
N TYR A 73 10.29 -0.54 2.46
CA TYR A 73 10.62 -0.82 3.86
C TYR A 73 10.18 0.34 4.75
N VAL A 74 9.17 0.11 5.60
CA VAL A 74 8.54 1.15 6.43
C VAL A 74 8.14 0.54 7.79
N GLY A 75 7.49 1.28 8.68
CA GLY A 75 6.87 0.74 9.90
C GLY A 75 5.67 -0.19 9.64
N GLY A 76 4.85 -0.46 10.66
CA GLY A 76 3.84 -1.54 10.70
C GLY A 76 2.58 -1.53 9.80
N LEU A 77 2.45 -0.69 8.75
CA LEU A 77 1.20 -0.64 7.96
C LEU A 77 1.40 -0.45 6.46
N ARG A 78 2.10 0.63 6.10
CA ARG A 78 2.28 1.07 4.71
C ARG A 78 2.90 0.01 3.79
N PRO A 79 3.82 -0.88 4.22
CA PRO A 79 4.43 -1.86 3.32
C PRO A 79 3.45 -2.76 2.57
N ARG A 80 2.25 -3.04 3.12
CA ARG A 80 1.13 -3.64 2.35
C ARG A 80 0.14 -2.60 1.83
N HIS A 81 -0.17 -1.58 2.62
CA HIS A 81 -1.29 -0.67 2.33
C HIS A 81 -1.11 0.13 1.04
N ILE A 82 0.12 0.40 0.61
CA ILE A 82 0.38 1.22 -0.57
C ILE A 82 0.57 0.41 -1.86
N ILE A 83 0.55 -0.93 -1.80
CA ILE A 83 0.77 -1.81 -2.96
C ILE A 83 -0.23 -1.49 -4.08
N GLY A 84 -1.53 -1.47 -3.78
CA GLY A 84 -2.56 -1.18 -4.78
C GLY A 84 -2.39 0.18 -5.48
N ALA A 85 -1.84 1.18 -4.79
CA ALA A 85 -1.56 2.48 -5.41
C ALA A 85 -0.39 2.44 -6.42
N TYR A 86 0.60 1.56 -6.19
CA TYR A 86 1.65 1.29 -7.18
C TYR A 86 1.07 0.54 -8.39
N GLU A 87 0.23 -0.46 -8.16
CA GLU A 87 -0.42 -1.26 -9.20
C GLU A 87 -1.38 -0.44 -10.08
N ASP A 88 -2.09 0.52 -9.48
CA ASP A 88 -2.94 1.49 -10.20
C ASP A 88 -2.13 2.27 -11.25
N LEU A 89 -0.83 2.48 -11.00
CA LEU A 89 0.14 3.12 -11.90
C LEU A 89 0.96 2.13 -12.75
N GLY A 90 0.62 0.85 -12.74
CA GLY A 90 1.29 -0.19 -13.53
C GLY A 90 2.67 -0.59 -12.99
N MET A 91 3.00 -0.24 -11.75
CA MET A 91 4.24 -0.63 -11.08
C MET A 91 4.06 -1.96 -10.34
N GLU A 92 5.16 -2.67 -10.10
CA GLU A 92 5.18 -3.97 -9.42
C GLU A 92 5.96 -3.85 -8.11
N VAL A 93 5.34 -4.19 -6.98
CA VAL A 93 6.04 -4.27 -5.68
C VAL A 93 6.71 -5.65 -5.56
N VAL A 94 8.02 -5.70 -5.79
CA VAL A 94 8.80 -6.95 -5.85
C VAL A 94 9.47 -7.33 -4.53
N GLY A 95 9.45 -6.41 -3.55
CA GLY A 95 9.88 -6.68 -2.19
C GLY A 95 9.25 -5.71 -1.22
N THR A 96 8.84 -6.20 -0.05
CA THR A 96 8.23 -5.35 0.98
C THR A 96 8.60 -5.85 2.37
N GLY A 97 8.63 -4.96 3.35
CA GLY A 97 8.95 -5.34 4.71
C GLY A 97 8.72 -4.27 5.74
N TYR A 98 8.83 -4.68 7.00
CA TYR A 98 8.36 -3.90 8.15
C TYR A 98 9.45 -3.73 9.21
N GLU A 99 9.50 -2.56 9.84
CA GLU A 99 10.36 -2.32 11.01
C GLU A 99 9.84 -3.03 12.27
N PHE A 100 8.51 -3.12 12.45
CA PHE A 100 7.91 -3.56 13.72
C PHE A 100 6.50 -4.16 13.58
N ALA A 101 6.18 -4.73 12.42
CA ALA A 101 4.89 -5.39 12.23
C ALA A 101 4.83 -6.70 13.02
N HIS A 102 3.60 -7.18 13.27
CA HIS A 102 3.41 -8.49 13.90
C HIS A 102 2.93 -9.52 12.87
N ASN A 103 2.87 -10.80 13.27
CA ASN A 103 2.47 -11.88 12.36
C ASN A 103 1.11 -11.66 11.69
N ASP A 104 0.16 -11.00 12.37
CA ASP A 104 -1.15 -10.74 11.77
C ASP A 104 -1.08 -9.70 10.64
N ASP A 105 -0.11 -8.79 10.65
CA ASP A 105 0.18 -7.91 9.51
C ASP A 105 0.77 -8.71 8.34
N TYR A 106 1.65 -9.68 8.61
CA TYR A 106 2.21 -10.57 7.58
C TYR A 106 1.15 -11.46 6.95
N ASP A 107 0.20 -12.00 7.74
CA ASP A 107 -0.95 -12.77 7.24
C ASP A 107 -1.79 -11.99 6.22
N ARG A 108 -1.90 -10.67 6.42
CA ARG A 108 -2.58 -9.75 5.47
C ARG A 108 -1.68 -9.42 4.27
N THR A 109 -0.38 -9.27 4.49
CA THR A 109 0.59 -8.88 3.45
C THR A 109 0.76 -9.95 2.38
N ILE A 110 0.85 -11.23 2.79
CA ILE A 110 1.08 -12.35 1.86
C ILE A 110 0.00 -12.41 0.77
N LYS A 111 -1.23 -11.98 1.06
CA LYS A 111 -2.35 -11.98 0.11
C LYS A 111 -2.31 -10.82 -0.89
N GLU A 112 -1.60 -9.74 -0.55
CA GLU A 112 -1.47 -8.55 -1.39
C GLU A 112 -0.20 -8.60 -2.26
N MET A 113 0.72 -9.52 -1.98
CA MET A 113 1.99 -9.66 -2.71
C MET A 113 1.87 -10.69 -3.83
N GLY A 114 2.55 -10.43 -4.95
CA GLY A 114 2.72 -11.41 -6.02
C GLY A 114 3.58 -12.61 -5.60
N ASP A 115 3.43 -13.71 -6.33
CA ASP A 115 4.23 -14.92 -6.11
C ASP A 115 5.74 -14.63 -6.19
N SER A 116 6.52 -15.20 -5.28
CA SER A 116 7.98 -15.08 -5.21
C SER A 116 8.53 -13.69 -4.87
N ALA A 117 7.71 -12.76 -4.35
CA ALA A 117 8.19 -11.49 -3.83
C ALA A 117 8.99 -11.66 -2.52
N LEU A 118 9.98 -10.79 -2.30
CA LEU A 118 10.83 -10.83 -1.11
C LEU A 118 10.13 -10.16 0.09
N LEU A 119 10.04 -10.86 1.21
CA LEU A 119 9.58 -10.31 2.49
C LEU A 119 10.73 -10.22 3.49
N TYR A 120 10.81 -9.12 4.23
CA TYR A 120 11.81 -8.92 5.28
C TYR A 120 11.22 -8.23 6.52
N ASP A 121 11.54 -8.75 7.69
CA ASP A 121 11.17 -8.23 9.00
C ASP A 121 12.43 -7.68 9.70
N ASP A 122 12.33 -6.49 10.26
CA ASP A 122 13.46 -5.80 10.93
C ASP A 122 14.76 -5.84 10.11
N VAL A 123 14.65 -5.55 8.80
CA VAL A 123 15.78 -5.71 7.87
C VAL A 123 16.97 -4.87 8.32
N THR A 124 18.13 -5.50 8.39
CA THR A 124 19.36 -4.76 8.72
C THR A 124 19.77 -3.89 7.53
N GLY A 125 20.52 -2.82 7.81
CA GLY A 125 21.05 -1.95 6.75
C GLY A 125 21.91 -2.72 5.74
N TYR A 126 22.66 -3.73 6.19
CA TYR A 126 23.47 -4.59 5.33
C TYR A 126 22.61 -5.46 4.40
N GLU A 127 21.62 -6.17 4.96
CA GLU A 127 20.73 -7.01 4.16
C GLU A 127 19.98 -6.19 3.11
N PHE A 128 19.46 -5.03 3.50
CA PHE A 128 18.67 -4.21 2.59
C PHE A 128 19.52 -3.69 1.42
N GLU A 129 20.77 -3.29 1.68
CA GLU A 129 21.71 -2.90 0.63
C GLU A 129 22.01 -4.06 -0.33
N GLU A 130 22.28 -5.26 0.19
CA GLU A 130 22.59 -6.43 -0.64
C GLU A 130 21.38 -6.92 -1.45
N PHE A 131 20.18 -6.89 -0.87
CA PHE A 131 18.95 -7.18 -1.60
C PHE A 131 18.75 -6.20 -2.76
N VAL A 132 18.92 -4.90 -2.51
CA VAL A 132 18.78 -3.87 -3.55
C VAL A 132 19.80 -4.07 -4.67
N LYS A 133 21.07 -4.38 -4.36
CA LYS A 133 22.11 -4.68 -5.36
C LYS A 133 21.72 -5.86 -6.26
N ARG A 134 21.12 -6.90 -5.68
CA ARG A 134 20.75 -8.13 -6.41
C ARG A 134 19.47 -7.99 -7.20
N VAL A 135 18.43 -7.39 -6.59
CA VAL A 135 17.08 -7.24 -7.15
C VAL A 135 17.04 -6.14 -8.21
N LYS A 136 17.83 -5.08 -8.03
CA LYS A 136 17.88 -3.88 -8.88
C LYS A 136 16.48 -3.28 -9.12
N PRO A 137 15.81 -2.79 -8.06
CA PRO A 137 14.53 -2.10 -8.22
C PRO A 137 14.72 -0.76 -8.96
N ASP A 138 13.64 -0.28 -9.59
CA ASP A 138 13.60 1.04 -10.23
C ASP A 138 13.29 2.17 -9.25
N LEU A 139 12.74 1.84 -8.07
CA LEU A 139 12.38 2.79 -7.01
C LEU A 139 12.44 2.09 -5.64
N ILE A 140 12.90 2.82 -4.61
CA ILE A 140 12.84 2.37 -3.22
C ILE A 140 12.00 3.33 -2.37
N GLY A 141 10.95 2.79 -1.74
CA GLY A 141 10.13 3.51 -0.78
C GLY A 141 10.51 3.17 0.66
N SER A 142 11.26 4.04 1.33
CA SER A 142 11.66 3.82 2.73
C SER A 142 11.76 5.13 3.55
N GLY A 143 12.48 5.10 4.67
CA GLY A 143 12.64 6.21 5.60
C GLY A 143 13.82 7.14 5.29
N ILE A 144 14.04 8.11 6.18
CA ILE A 144 15.07 9.14 6.00
C ILE A 144 16.50 8.60 6.17
N LYS A 145 16.68 7.55 6.97
CA LYS A 145 18.01 6.96 7.22
C LYS A 145 18.48 6.17 5.98
N GLU A 146 17.52 5.65 5.23
CA GLU A 146 17.72 4.81 4.05
C GLU A 146 17.87 5.65 2.77
N LYS A 147 17.18 6.79 2.68
CA LYS A 147 17.14 7.67 1.49
C LYS A 147 18.49 7.93 0.84
N TYR A 148 19.46 8.45 1.60
CA TYR A 148 20.72 8.91 1.01
C TYR A 148 21.67 7.77 0.61
N ILE A 149 21.46 6.56 1.16
CA ILE A 149 22.20 5.37 0.77
C ILE A 149 21.84 5.03 -0.68
N PHE A 150 20.54 4.87 -0.96
CA PHE A 150 20.07 4.45 -2.28
C PHE A 150 20.19 5.53 -3.35
N GLN A 151 20.05 6.80 -3.00
CA GLN A 151 20.34 7.90 -3.92
C GLN A 151 21.81 7.89 -4.38
N LYS A 152 22.76 7.56 -3.49
CA LYS A 152 24.19 7.41 -3.86
C LYS A 152 24.46 6.17 -4.71
N MET A 153 23.61 5.15 -4.60
CA MET A 153 23.62 3.97 -5.47
C MET A 153 22.96 4.22 -6.83
N GLY A 154 22.37 5.40 -7.06
CA GLY A 154 21.68 5.74 -8.30
C GLY A 154 20.28 5.13 -8.42
N VAL A 155 19.69 4.69 -7.30
CA VAL A 155 18.31 4.19 -7.26
C VAL A 155 17.39 5.30 -6.74
N PRO A 156 16.33 5.67 -7.50
CA PRO A 156 15.32 6.63 -7.07
C PRO A 156 14.67 6.32 -5.72
#